data_AF-A0A955NRJ1-F1
#
_entry.id   AF-A0A955NRJ1-F1
#
_cell.length_a   1.000
_cell.length_b   1.000
_cell.length_c   1.000
_cell.angle_alpha   90.00
_cell.angle_beta   90.00
_cell.angle_gamma   90.00
#
_symmetry.space_group_name_H-M   'P 1'
#
loop_
_entity.id
_entity.type
_entity.pdbx_description
1 polymer ?
#
loop_
_entity_poly.entity_id
_entity_poly.type
_entity_poly.pdbx_seq_one_letter_code
_entity_poly.pdbx_strand_id
1 'polypeptide(L)'
;MKWFKSALVVLLCATTLFTSSSFAQDSQAKKKILVLTFSGGYKHSSLALAEEIIAHIGEQTGVYEADCLGLYKLEPHQIDLSFLTADYLDKYDAVFFYT
;
A
#
# COMPACT_ATOMS: atom_id res chain seq x y z
N MET A 1 -59.75 1.52 -14.46
CA MET A 1 -58.46 2.14 -14.89
C MET A 1 -57.69 2.90 -13.79
N LYS A 2 -57.99 2.72 -12.48
CA LYS A 2 -57.26 3.41 -11.39
C LYS A 2 -56.08 2.61 -10.78
N TRP A 3 -56.03 1.29 -11.00
CA TRP A 3 -55.07 0.38 -10.38
C TRP A 3 -53.72 0.29 -11.11
N PHE A 4 -53.71 0.60 -12.42
CA PHE A 4 -52.50 0.61 -13.25
C PHE A 4 -51.53 1.74 -12.89
N LYS A 5 -52.04 2.87 -12.40
CA LYS A 5 -51.22 4.02 -12.01
C LYS A 5 -50.45 3.76 -10.71
N SER A 6 -51.04 3.02 -9.78
CA SER A 6 -50.39 2.66 -8.51
C SER A 6 -49.27 1.64 -8.70
N ALA A 7 -49.43 0.68 -9.62
CA ALA A 7 -48.39 -0.29 -9.94
C ALA A 7 -47.15 0.35 -10.62
N LEU A 8 -47.37 1.37 -11.45
CA LEU A 8 -46.29 2.10 -12.13
C LEU A 8 -45.42 2.92 -11.15
N VAL A 9 -46.03 3.50 -10.11
CA VAL A 9 -45.32 4.33 -9.11
C VAL A 9 -44.47 3.47 -8.17
N VAL A 10 -44.95 2.28 -7.79
CA VAL A 10 -44.16 1.36 -6.95
C VAL A 10 -42.96 0.80 -7.71
N LEU A 11 -43.11 0.52 -9.00
CA LEU A 11 -42.00 0.05 -9.85
C LEU A 11 -40.94 1.14 -10.08
N LEU A 12 -41.34 2.42 -10.11
CA LEU A 12 -40.43 3.56 -10.29
C LEU A 12 -39.65 3.91 -9.01
N CYS A 13 -40.19 3.62 -7.81
CA CYS A 13 -39.47 3.80 -6.55
C CYS A 13 -38.48 2.65 -6.24
N ALA A 14 -38.72 1.44 -6.76
CA ALA A 14 -37.83 0.30 -6.53
C ALA A 14 -36.52 0.38 -7.34
N THR A 15 -36.51 1.13 -8.45
CA THR A 15 -35.33 1.27 -9.31
C THR A 15 -34.40 2.43 -8.91
N THR A 16 -34.85 3.35 -8.04
CA THR A 16 -34.03 4.48 -7.57
C THR A 16 -33.22 4.17 -6.30
N LEU A 17 -33.50 3.05 -5.62
CA LEU A 17 -32.76 2.65 -4.41
C LEU A 17 -31.50 1.81 -4.68
N PHE A 18 -31.24 1.41 -5.93
CA PHE A 18 -30.10 0.55 -6.27
C PHE A 18 -28.91 1.27 -6.91
N THR A 19 -28.98 2.58 -7.14
CA THR A 19 -28.03 3.28 -8.03
C THR A 19 -26.96 4.15 -7.36
N SER A 20 -26.84 4.15 -6.02
CA SER A 20 -25.92 5.10 -5.36
C SER A 20 -25.14 4.52 -4.18
N SER A 21 -24.58 3.33 -4.34
CA SER A 21 -23.39 2.94 -3.57
C SER A 21 -22.17 2.96 -4.47
N SER A 22 -21.91 4.10 -5.11
CA SER A 22 -20.51 4.42 -5.43
C SER A 22 -19.83 4.61 -4.09
N PHE A 23 -19.15 3.57 -3.60
CA PHE A 23 -18.02 3.76 -2.71
C PHE A 23 -17.09 4.70 -3.47
N ALA A 24 -17.21 6.00 -3.20
CA ALA A 24 -16.15 6.94 -3.48
C ALA A 24 -14.99 6.44 -2.62
N GLN A 25 -14.14 5.62 -3.23
CA GLN A 25 -12.86 5.26 -2.68
C GLN A 25 -12.07 6.56 -2.70
N ASP A 26 -12.21 7.32 -1.62
CA ASP A 26 -11.40 8.50 -1.37
C ASP A 26 -9.97 8.02 -1.58
N SER A 27 -9.30 8.56 -2.59
CA SER A 27 -7.94 8.18 -2.95
C SER A 27 -7.03 8.76 -1.88
N GLN A 28 -7.12 8.21 -0.67
CA GLN A 28 -6.20 8.49 0.42
C GLN A 28 -4.82 8.24 -0.16
N ALA A 29 -3.96 9.28 -0.10
CA ALA A 29 -2.60 9.18 -0.60
C ALA A 29 -1.98 7.90 -0.02
N LYS A 30 -1.45 7.04 -0.91
CA LYS A 30 -0.89 5.76 -0.49
C LYS A 30 0.17 6.01 0.57
N LYS A 31 0.14 5.19 1.61
CA LYS A 31 1.14 5.21 2.66
C LYS A 31 2.51 4.88 2.08
N LYS A 32 3.58 5.42 2.65
CA LYS A 32 4.95 5.13 2.21
C LYS A 32 5.72 4.37 3.27
N ILE A 33 6.36 3.29 2.88
CA ILE A 33 7.18 2.46 3.76
C ILE A 33 8.61 2.41 3.22
N LEU A 34 9.59 2.68 4.06
CA LEU A 34 11.00 2.47 3.74
C LEU A 34 11.42 1.06 4.15
N VAL A 35 12.06 0.30 3.26
CA VAL A 35 12.51 -1.08 3.54
C VAL A 35 14.03 -1.14 3.50
N LEU A 36 14.61 -1.47 4.65
CA LEU A 36 16.05 -1.53 4.89
C LEU A 36 16.42 -2.95 5.28
N THR A 37 17.01 -3.69 4.35
CA THR A 37 17.59 -5.01 4.63
C THR A 37 19.10 -4.95 4.50
N PHE A 38 19.82 -5.09 5.60
CA PHE A 38 21.28 -5.24 5.56
C PHE A 38 21.72 -6.26 6.60
N SER A 39 22.99 -6.68 6.58
CA SER A 39 23.58 -7.36 7.72
C SER A 39 25.08 -7.17 7.71
N GLY A 40 25.66 -6.80 8.85
CA GLY A 40 27.12 -6.71 9.02
C GLY A 40 27.81 -8.07 9.08
N GLY A 41 27.04 -9.14 9.29
CA GLY A 41 27.53 -10.52 9.40
C GLY A 41 26.98 -11.40 8.29
N TYR A 42 25.98 -12.21 8.62
CA TYR A 42 25.43 -13.21 7.71
C TYR A 42 24.18 -12.71 6.99
N LYS A 43 24.18 -12.77 5.67
CA LYS A 43 23.03 -12.41 4.83
C LYS A 43 22.16 -13.65 4.59
N HIS A 44 20.91 -13.58 5.01
CA HIS A 44 19.95 -14.65 4.71
C HIS A 44 19.56 -14.63 3.22
N SER A 45 19.43 -15.79 2.60
CA SER A 45 19.01 -15.90 1.19
C SER A 45 17.59 -15.38 0.96
N SER A 46 16.79 -15.26 2.01
CA SER A 46 15.42 -14.76 1.97
C SER A 46 15.30 -13.23 1.86
N LEU A 47 16.39 -12.45 1.92
CA LEU A 47 16.30 -10.98 1.93
C LEU A 47 15.76 -10.40 0.61
N ALA A 48 16.19 -10.96 -0.52
CA ALA A 48 15.65 -10.60 -1.82
C ALA A 48 14.14 -10.87 -1.88
N LEU A 49 13.73 -12.06 -1.43
CA LEU A 49 12.32 -12.46 -1.40
C LEU A 49 11.51 -11.58 -0.43
N ALA A 50 12.08 -11.19 0.71
CA ALA A 50 11.40 -10.34 1.68
C ALA A 50 11.07 -8.96 1.08
N GLU A 51 12.04 -8.29 0.45
CA GLU A 51 11.81 -7.00 -0.21
C GLU A 51 10.79 -7.12 -1.35
N GLU A 52 10.86 -8.20 -2.14
CA GLU A 52 9.90 -8.47 -3.22
C GLU A 52 8.47 -8.65 -2.70
N ILE A 53 8.27 -9.48 -1.67
CA ILE A 53 6.95 -9.75 -1.11
C ILE A 53 6.37 -8.49 -0.44
N ILE A 54 7.19 -7.70 0.25
CA ILE A 54 6.72 -6.45 0.86
C ILE A 54 6.24 -5.46 -0.21
N ALA A 55 6.99 -5.28 -1.30
CA ALA A 55 6.56 -4.44 -2.40
C ALA A 55 5.29 -4.98 -3.08
N HIS A 56 5.25 -6.29 -3.35
CA HIS A 56 4.11 -6.93 -4.01
C HIS A 56 2.81 -6.82 -3.21
N ILE A 57 2.86 -6.96 -1.87
CA ILE A 57 1.68 -6.75 -1.01
C ILE A 57 1.18 -5.30 -1.11
N GLY A 58 2.09 -4.32 -1.15
CA GLY A 58 1.72 -2.92 -1.35
C GLY A 58 1.00 -2.69 -2.68
N GLU A 59 1.54 -3.26 -3.76
CA GLU A 59 0.94 -3.21 -5.10
C GLU A 59 -0.43 -3.89 -5.15
N GLN A 60 -0.58 -5.09 -4.58
CA GLN A 60 -1.83 -5.85 -4.61
C GLN A 60 -2.93 -5.20 -3.77
N THR A 61 -2.59 -4.65 -2.62
CA THR A 61 -3.57 -4.06 -1.69
C THR A 61 -3.87 -2.60 -2.00
N GLY A 62 -2.93 -1.89 -2.63
CA GLY A 62 -3.01 -0.45 -2.85
C GLY A 62 -2.91 0.39 -1.57
N VAL A 63 -2.63 -0.23 -0.41
CA VAL A 63 -2.58 0.45 0.89
C VAL A 63 -1.33 1.30 1.04
N TYR A 64 -0.20 0.83 0.50
CA TYR A 64 1.09 1.51 0.61
C TYR A 64 1.97 1.29 -0.63
N GLU A 65 3.03 2.09 -0.72
CA GLU A 65 4.17 1.93 -1.62
C GLU A 65 5.42 1.68 -0.78
N ALA A 66 6.25 0.73 -1.22
CA ALA A 66 7.48 0.35 -0.52
C ALA A 66 8.71 0.82 -1.29
N ASP A 67 9.57 1.59 -0.63
CA ASP A 67 10.88 1.96 -1.14
C ASP A 67 11.91 0.95 -0.61
N CYS A 68 12.21 -0.06 -1.42
CA CYS A 68 13.20 -1.09 -1.12
C CYS A 68 14.60 -0.65 -1.56
N LEU A 69 15.53 -0.47 -0.62
CA LEU A 69 16.88 0.02 -0.94
C LEU A 69 17.84 -1.07 -1.44
N GLY A 70 17.53 -2.35 -1.22
CA GLY A 70 18.38 -3.45 -1.68
C GLY A 70 19.77 -3.49 -1.03
N LEU A 71 19.92 -2.96 0.19
CA LEU A 71 21.22 -2.87 0.87
C LEU A 71 21.85 -4.25 1.14
N TYR A 72 21.05 -5.32 1.16
CA TYR A 72 21.52 -6.70 1.28
C TYR A 72 22.48 -7.12 0.17
N LYS A 73 22.43 -6.43 -0.98
CA LYS A 73 23.32 -6.65 -2.13
C LYS A 73 24.72 -6.05 -1.90
N LEU A 74 24.86 -5.14 -0.95
CA LEU A 74 26.09 -4.42 -0.67
C LEU A 74 26.88 -5.08 0.46
N GLU A 75 28.20 -5.03 0.40
CA GLU A 75 29.05 -5.43 1.51
C GLU A 75 28.99 -4.42 2.66
N PRO A 76 29.25 -4.84 3.92
CA PRO A 76 29.09 -3.95 5.09
C PRO A 76 29.83 -2.61 4.97
N HIS A 77 31.02 -2.58 4.36
CA HIS A 77 31.82 -1.37 4.17
C HIS A 77 31.31 -0.45 3.05
N GLN A 78 30.35 -0.90 2.25
CA GLN A 78 29.75 -0.14 1.15
C GLN A 78 28.42 0.50 1.55
N ILE A 79 27.87 0.13 2.71
CA ILE A 79 26.60 0.65 3.20
C ILE A 79 26.85 1.98 3.91
N ASP A 80 26.39 3.06 3.29
CA ASP A 80 26.36 4.40 3.89
C ASP A 80 24.90 4.78 4.22
N LEU A 81 24.59 4.86 5.51
CA LEU A 81 23.27 5.24 6.03
C LEU A 81 23.22 6.70 6.50
N SER A 82 24.22 7.53 6.21
CA SER A 82 24.28 8.93 6.64
C SER A 82 23.11 9.79 6.11
N PHE A 83 22.45 9.34 5.04
CA PHE A 83 21.26 9.97 4.49
C PHE A 83 20.00 9.76 5.33
N LEU A 84 19.96 8.80 6.27
CA LEU A 84 18.83 8.53 7.17
C LEU A 84 18.69 9.61 8.25
N THR A 85 18.48 10.85 7.82
CA THR A 85 18.17 11.99 8.69
C THR A 85 16.69 11.99 9.07
N ALA A 86 16.32 12.76 10.09
CA ALA A 86 14.91 12.96 10.45
C ALA A 86 14.07 13.47 9.27
N ASP A 87 14.57 14.47 8.54
CA ASP A 87 13.90 15.04 7.36
C ASP A 87 13.74 14.02 6.21
N TYR A 88 14.66 13.08 6.08
CA TYR A 88 14.52 12.00 5.10
C TYR A 88 13.41 11.02 5.52
N LEU A 89 13.38 10.67 6.81
CA LEU A 89 12.42 9.72 7.38
C LEU A 89 11.00 10.26 7.47
N ASP A 90 10.81 11.59 7.56
CA ASP A 90 9.50 12.25 7.64
C ASP A 90 8.59 11.96 6.41
N LYS A 91 9.17 11.46 5.32
CA LYS A 91 8.45 11.07 4.09
C LYS A 91 7.76 9.71 4.19
N TYR A 92 8.05 8.93 5.23
CA TYR A 92 7.62 7.56 5.38
C TYR A 92 6.69 7.43 6.59
N ASP A 93 5.56 6.73 6.40
CA ASP A 93 4.64 6.38 7.46
C ASP A 93 5.18 5.23 8.33
N ALA A 94 6.10 4.42 7.80
CA ALA A 94 6.76 3.34 8.53
C ALA A 94 8.14 3.02 7.96
N VAL A 95 8.97 2.38 8.79
CA VAL A 95 10.26 1.80 8.37
C VAL A 95 10.31 0.33 8.76
N PHE A 96 10.61 -0.53 7.78
CA PHE A 96 10.91 -1.93 7.99
C PHE A 96 12.43 -2.12 8.05
N PHE A 97 12.92 -2.67 9.16
CA PHE A 97 14.35 -2.92 9.37
C PHE A 97 14.62 -4.41 9.55
N TYR A 98 15.61 -4.90 8.81
CA TYR A 98 16.25 -6.18 9.02
C TYR A 98 17.78 -5.96 9.07
N THR A 99 18.43 -6.47 10.13
CA THR A 99 19.89 -6.38 10.36
C THR A 99 20.49 -7.74 10.72
#